data_AF-A0A7T5UQ23-F1
#
_entry.id   AF-A0A7T5UQ23-F1
#
_cell.length_a   1.000
_cell.length_b   1.000
_cell.length_c   1.000
_cell.angle_alpha   90.00
_cell.angle_beta   90.00
_cell.angle_gamma   90.00
#
_symmetry.space_group_name_H-M   'P 1'
#
loop_
_entity.id
_entity.type
_entity.pdbx_description
1 polymer ?
#
loop_
_entity_poly.entity_id
_entity_poly.type
_entity_poly.pdbx_seq_one_letter_code
_entity_poly.pdbx_strand_id
1 'polypeptide(L)'
;MLNPCDLGTNFIAENCYKIKIDDLVRKAQKELKITLLNAQIEALGIIVNLTTSRTKFNGEKFWFICPNCNKRVGMLYKHPLEDVIGCRCCLNLKYKKQRFKGMIESLV
;
A
#
# COMPACT_ATOMS: atom_id res chain seq x y z
N MET A 1 58.63 -18.83 0.63
CA MET A 1 58.43 -18.66 -0.82
C MET A 1 56.95 -18.40 -1.04
N LEU A 2 56.58 -17.27 -1.66
CA LEU A 2 55.20 -17.01 -2.08
C LEU A 2 54.92 -17.81 -3.36
N ASN A 3 53.86 -18.60 -3.36
CA ASN A 3 53.34 -19.35 -4.51
C ASN A 3 52.60 -18.38 -5.45
N PRO A 4 52.63 -18.54 -6.79
CA PRO A 4 51.87 -17.67 -7.70
C PRO A 4 50.37 -17.52 -7.38
N CYS A 5 49.77 -18.47 -6.68
CA CYS A 5 48.38 -18.40 -6.17
C CYS A 5 48.20 -17.52 -4.93
N ASP A 6 49.28 -17.12 -4.25
CA ASP A 6 49.25 -16.26 -3.05
C ASP A 6 49.07 -14.78 -3.41
N LEU A 7 49.21 -14.44 -4.70
CA LEU A 7 48.94 -13.11 -5.27
C LEU A 7 47.52 -13.10 -5.83
N GLY A 8 46.52 -13.24 -4.96
CA GLY A 8 45.11 -13.22 -5.34
C GLY A 8 44.78 -12.05 -6.26
N THR A 9 43.87 -12.26 -7.21
CA THR A 9 43.44 -11.22 -8.16
C THR A 9 42.90 -9.99 -7.41
N ASN A 10 43.45 -8.82 -7.72
CA ASN A 10 43.13 -7.53 -7.07
C ASN A 10 41.66 -7.09 -7.21
N PHE A 11 40.93 -7.66 -8.18
CA PHE A 11 39.55 -7.32 -8.47
C PHE A 11 38.64 -8.50 -8.15
N ILE A 12 38.05 -8.46 -6.95
CA ILE A 12 37.13 -9.48 -6.46
C ILE A 12 35.70 -8.91 -6.58
N ALA A 13 34.74 -9.72 -7.02
CA ALA A 13 33.37 -9.27 -7.30
C ALA A 13 32.68 -8.64 -6.08
N GLU A 14 33.04 -9.04 -4.86
CA GLU A 14 32.61 -8.47 -3.58
C GLU A 14 33.01 -7.00 -3.42
N ASN A 15 34.16 -6.61 -3.97
CA ASN A 15 34.72 -5.26 -3.89
C ASN A 15 34.29 -4.37 -5.06
N CYS A 16 33.54 -4.92 -6.01
CA CYS A 16 32.97 -4.16 -7.12
C CYS A 16 31.60 -3.57 -6.76
N TYR A 17 31.27 -2.43 -7.37
CA TYR A 17 29.92 -1.88 -7.28
C TYR A 17 28.92 -2.80 -7.99
N LYS A 18 27.94 -3.32 -7.24
CA LYS A 18 26.94 -4.26 -7.75
C LYS A 18 25.67 -3.51 -8.14
N ILE A 19 25.30 -3.58 -9.42
CA ILE A 19 24.00 -3.12 -9.90
C ILE A 19 23.13 -4.36 -10.13
N LYS A 20 22.07 -4.51 -9.34
CA LYS A 20 21.12 -5.61 -9.49
C LYS A 20 19.90 -5.14 -10.25
N ILE A 21 19.55 -5.84 -11.33
CA ILE A 21 18.34 -5.55 -12.09
C ILE A 21 17.09 -5.63 -11.20
N ASP A 22 17.06 -6.54 -10.23
CA ASP A 22 15.97 -6.68 -9.27
C ASP A 22 15.70 -5.40 -8.48
N ASP A 23 16.76 -4.69 -8.07
CA ASP A 23 16.61 -3.44 -7.30
C ASP A 23 16.05 -2.32 -8.18
N LEU A 24 16.47 -2.27 -9.45
CA LEU A 24 15.93 -1.33 -10.44
C LEU A 24 14.46 -1.61 -10.75
N VAL A 25 14.10 -2.89 -10.98
CA VAL A 25 12.73 -3.31 -11.25
C VAL A 25 11.82 -3.02 -10.05
N ARG A 26 12.26 -3.33 -8.82
CA ARG A 26 11.50 -3.03 -7.60
C ARG A 26 11.25 -1.53 -7.44
N LYS A 27 12.26 -0.70 -7.70
CA LYS A 27 12.13 0.76 -7.63
C LYS A 27 11.13 1.27 -8.67
N ALA A 28 11.25 0.85 -9.92
CA ALA A 28 10.35 1.26 -11.00
C ALA A 28 8.89 0.84 -10.73
N GLN A 29 8.68 -0.42 -10.30
CA GLN A 29 7.35 -0.92 -9.94
C GLN A 29 6.71 -0.11 -8.80
N LYS A 30 7.50 0.28 -7.80
CA LYS A 30 7.02 1.08 -6.68
C LYS A 30 6.58 2.47 -7.12
N GLU A 31 7.42 3.16 -7.88
CA GLU A 31 7.14 4.51 -8.38
C GLU A 31 5.92 4.53 -9.31
N LEU A 32 5.84 3.57 -10.23
CA LEU A 32 4.71 3.42 -11.13
C LEU A 32 3.41 3.13 -10.38
N LYS A 33 3.45 2.24 -9.38
CA LYS A 33 2.27 1.89 -8.57
C LYS A 33 1.73 3.11 -7.82
N ILE A 34 2.60 3.91 -7.21
CA ILE A 34 2.18 5.15 -6.51
C ILE A 34 1.52 6.11 -7.49
N THR A 35 2.17 6.34 -8.64
CA THR A 35 1.68 7.25 -9.68
C THR A 35 0.32 6.82 -10.21
N LEU A 36 0.17 5.54 -10.55
CA LEU A 36 -1.07 4.97 -11.06
C LEU A 36 -2.22 5.10 -10.04
N LEU A 37 -1.95 4.80 -8.76
CA LEU A 37 -2.96 4.91 -7.72
C LEU A 37 -3.44 6.36 -7.53
N ASN A 38 -2.52 7.33 -7.54
CA ASN A 38 -2.87 8.74 -7.44
C ASN A 38 -3.72 9.21 -8.63
N ALA A 39 -3.34 8.82 -9.86
CA ALA A 39 -4.10 9.15 -11.06
C ALA A 39 -5.52 8.53 -11.03
N GLN A 40 -5.67 7.30 -10.53
CA GLN A 40 -6.98 6.68 -10.36
C GLN A 40 -7.84 7.40 -9.30
N ILE A 41 -7.24 7.84 -8.21
CA ILE A 41 -7.91 8.62 -7.17
C ILE A 41 -8.41 9.95 -7.74
N GLU A 42 -7.57 10.65 -8.49
CA GLU A 42 -7.93 11.91 -9.16
C GLU A 42 -9.06 11.71 -10.17
N ALA A 43 -9.01 10.65 -10.98
CA ALA A 43 -10.06 10.31 -11.93
C ALA A 43 -11.41 9.98 -11.27
N LEU A 44 -11.40 9.48 -10.03
CA LEU A 44 -12.61 9.29 -9.22
C LEU A 44 -13.17 10.62 -8.66
N GLY A 45 -12.44 11.73 -8.79
CA GLY A 45 -12.84 13.04 -8.28
C GLY A 45 -12.83 13.11 -6.75
N ILE A 46 -12.07 12.24 -6.07
CA ILE A 46 -12.02 12.18 -4.61
C ILE A 46 -10.69 12.76 -4.10
N ILE A 47 -10.76 13.61 -3.07
CA ILE A 47 -9.58 14.19 -2.44
C ILE A 47 -9.20 13.32 -1.23
N VAL A 48 -8.20 12.46 -1.40
CA VAL A 48 -7.73 11.57 -0.34
C VAL A 48 -6.23 11.33 -0.43
N ASN A 49 -5.57 11.27 0.73
CA ASN A 49 -4.16 10.95 0.82
C ASN A 49 -3.92 9.44 0.98
N LEU A 50 -2.84 8.95 0.39
CA LEU A 50 -2.35 7.59 0.57
C LEU A 50 -1.17 7.54 1.53
N THR A 51 -1.02 6.40 2.20
CA THR A 51 0.17 6.07 2.98
C THR A 51 0.49 4.58 2.88
N THR A 52 1.73 4.22 3.16
CA THR A 52 2.22 2.84 3.04
C THR A 52 2.75 2.34 4.37
N SER A 53 2.58 1.05 4.64
CA SER A 53 3.28 0.35 5.72
C SER A 53 4.12 -0.79 5.16
N ARG A 54 5.33 -0.96 5.68
CA ARG A 54 6.19 -2.11 5.36
C ARG A 54 5.58 -3.41 5.90
N THR A 55 5.65 -4.47 5.11
CA THR A 55 5.28 -5.82 5.53
C THR A 55 6.53 -6.64 5.88
N LYS A 56 6.35 -7.80 6.51
CA LYS A 56 7.46 -8.66 6.99
C LYS A 56 8.39 -9.16 5.86
N PHE A 57 7.94 -9.18 4.61
CA PHE A 57 8.66 -9.73 3.47
C PHE A 57 8.97 -8.67 2.41
N ASN A 58 9.44 -7.49 2.84
CA ASN A 58 9.77 -6.36 1.97
C ASN A 58 8.64 -5.89 1.03
N GLY A 59 7.40 -6.25 1.33
CA GLY A 59 6.23 -5.73 0.62
C GLY A 59 5.76 -4.41 1.23
N GLU A 60 4.92 -3.70 0.48
CA GLU A 60 4.26 -2.48 0.94
C GLU A 60 2.75 -2.66 0.86
N LYS A 61 2.06 -2.30 1.95
CA LYS A 61 0.60 -2.25 2.00
C LYS A 61 0.16 -0.80 1.96
N PHE A 62 -0.68 -0.47 0.98
CA PHE A 62 -1.29 0.84 0.82
C PHE A 62 -2.50 0.99 1.74
N TRP A 63 -2.68 2.21 2.24
CA TRP A 63 -3.79 2.63 3.08
C TRP A 63 -4.26 4.00 2.63
N PHE A 64 -5.56 4.24 2.73
CA PHE A 64 -6.11 5.59 2.70
C PHE A 64 -5.91 6.25 4.06
N ILE A 65 -5.71 7.57 4.04
CA ILE A 65 -5.85 8.43 5.22
C ILE A 65 -7.28 8.97 5.20
N CYS A 66 -8.08 8.63 6.20
CA CYS A 66 -9.45 9.12 6.29
C CYS A 66 -9.46 10.66 6.41
N PRO A 67 -10.19 11.39 5.55
CA PRO A 67 -10.20 12.86 5.59
C PRO A 67 -10.80 13.43 6.88
N ASN A 68 -11.66 12.65 7.57
CA ASN A 68 -12.39 13.13 8.74
C ASN A 68 -11.69 12.81 10.07
N CYS A 69 -10.81 11.81 10.13
CA CYS A 69 -10.15 11.40 11.37
C CYS A 69 -8.66 11.10 11.25
N ASN A 70 -8.08 11.26 10.06
CA ASN A 70 -6.65 11.01 9.76
C ASN A 70 -6.13 9.61 10.08
N LYS A 71 -7.03 8.65 10.36
CA LYS A 71 -6.65 7.25 10.60
C LYS A 71 -6.38 6.54 9.27
N ARG A 72 -5.43 5.61 9.31
CA ARG A 72 -5.14 4.69 8.22
C ARG A 72 -6.25 3.66 8.09
N VAL A 73 -6.89 3.59 6.93
CA VAL A 73 -8.01 2.68 6.64
C VAL A 73 -7.84 2.02 5.28
N GLY A 74 -8.29 0.77 5.17
CA GLY A 74 -8.21 0.03 3.90
C GLY A 74 -9.33 0.36 2.93
N MET A 75 -10.34 1.11 3.37
CA MET A 75 -11.53 1.43 2.60
C MET A 75 -12.14 2.75 3.10
N LEU A 76 -12.57 3.57 2.15
CA LEU A 76 -13.44 4.72 2.38
C LEU A 76 -14.81 4.44 1.79
N TYR A 77 -15.81 5.11 2.32
CA TYR A 77 -17.19 5.01 1.89
C TYR A 77 -17.67 6.40 1.52
N LYS A 78 -18.52 6.49 0.50
CA LYS A 78 -19.32 7.67 0.21
C LYS A 78 -20.66 7.52 0.94
N HIS A 79 -21.07 8.54 1.69
CA HIS A 79 -22.35 8.50 2.38
C HIS A 79 -23.51 8.51 1.36
N PRO A 80 -24.57 7.72 1.54
CA PRO A 80 -25.62 7.58 0.52
C PRO A 80 -26.52 8.82 0.37
N LEU A 81 -26.59 9.66 1.41
CA LEU A 81 -27.47 10.84 1.45
C LEU A 81 -26.70 12.16 1.49
N GLU A 82 -25.43 12.12 1.90
CA GLU A 82 -24.59 13.30 2.05
C GLU A 82 -23.41 13.11 1.09
N ASP A 83 -22.98 14.15 0.39
CA ASP A 83 -21.84 14.05 -0.54
C ASP A 83 -20.48 14.04 0.19
N VAL A 84 -20.41 13.29 1.29
CA VAL A 84 -19.24 13.18 2.15
C VAL A 84 -18.59 11.82 2.01
N ILE A 85 -17.26 11.81 2.08
CA ILE A 85 -16.44 10.61 2.07
C ILE A 85 -15.78 10.44 3.43
N GLY A 86 -15.75 9.22 3.94
CA GLY A 86 -15.13 8.93 5.23
C GLY A 86 -14.95 7.46 5.49
N CYS A 87 -14.26 7.13 6.59
CA CYS A 87 -14.17 5.76 7.03
C CYS A 87 -15.48 5.28 7.67
N ARG A 88 -15.62 3.96 7.83
CA ARG A 88 -16.79 3.32 8.45
C ARG A 88 -17.20 3.96 9.78
N CYS A 89 -16.22 4.29 10.63
CA CYS A 89 -16.47 4.87 11.95
C CYS A 89 -16.95 6.33 11.86
N CYS A 90 -16.35 7.13 10.97
CA CYS A 90 -16.74 8.53 10.79
C CYS A 90 -18.16 8.67 10.22
N LEU A 91 -18.55 7.75 9.33
CA LEU A 91 -19.89 7.72 8.74
C LEU A 91 -20.87 6.87 9.55
N ASN A 92 -20.51 6.45 10.77
CA ASN A 92 -21.33 5.63 11.67
C ASN A 92 -21.97 4.38 10.99
N LEU A 93 -21.26 3.77 10.05
CA LEU A 93 -21.76 2.64 9.27
C LEU A 93 -21.65 1.34 10.10
N LYS A 94 -22.78 0.66 10.27
CA LYS A 94 -22.86 -0.64 10.94
C LYS A 94 -22.81 -1.77 9.92
N TYR A 95 -22.21 -2.89 10.30
CA TYR A 95 -22.28 -4.09 9.47
C TYR A 95 -23.69 -4.65 9.50
N LYS A 96 -24.15 -5.28 8.40
CA LYS A 96 -25.46 -5.93 8.31
C LYS A 96 -25.73 -6.85 9.50
N LYS A 97 -24.77 -7.73 9.81
CA LYS A 97 -24.82 -8.66 10.96
C LYS A 97 -25.05 -7.98 12.32
N GLN A 98 -24.64 -6.72 12.50
CA GLN A 98 -24.90 -5.97 13.73
C GLN A 98 -26.31 -5.36 13.75
N ARG A 99 -26.86 -5.00 12.58
CA ARG A 99 -28.20 -4.42 12.45
C ARG A 99 -29.29 -5.49 12.60
N PHE A 100 -29.10 -6.65 11.98
CA PHE A 100 -30.11 -7.71 11.92
C PHE A 100 -29.89 -8.81 12.97
N LYS A 101 -29.07 -8.56 14.00
CA LYS A 101 -28.83 -9.55 15.06
C LYS A 101 -30.16 -9.88 15.75
N GLY A 102 -30.63 -11.13 15.62
CA GLY A 102 -31.91 -11.60 16.16
C GLY A 102 -33.12 -11.38 15.24
N MET A 103 -32.91 -10.88 14.03
CA MET A 103 -33.93 -10.78 12.98
C MET A 103 -33.73 -11.88 11.94
N ILE A 104 -34.81 -12.42 11.40
CA ILE A 104 -34.76 -13.34 10.27
C ILE A 104 -34.38 -12.53 9.02
N GLU A 105 -33.19 -12.77 8.46
CA GLU A 105 -32.70 -12.09 7.25
C GLU A 105 -33.33 -12.63 5.95
N SER A 106 -34.21 -13.64 6.04
CA SER A 106 -34.87 -14.23 4.87
C SER A 106 -36.29 -13.74 4.68
N LEU A 107 -36.47 -12.88 3.67
CA LEU A 107 -37.58 -12.88 2.70
C LEU A 107 -37.15 -11.97 1.52
N VAL A 108 -36.12 -12.39 0.78
CA VAL A 108 -35.90 -12.06 -0.63
C VAL A 108 -35.37 -13.32 -1.31
#